data_AF-A0A069DPJ4-F1
#
_entry.id   AF-A0A069DPJ4-F1
#
_cell.length_a   1.000
_cell.length_b   1.000
_cell.length_c   1.000
_cell.angle_alpha   90.00
_cell.angle_beta   90.00
_cell.angle_gamma   90.00
#
_symmetry.space_group_name_H-M   'P 1'
#
loop_
_entity.id
_entity.type
_entity.pdbx_description
1 polymer ?
#
loop_
_entity_poly.entity_id
_entity_poly.type
_entity_poly.pdbx_seq_one_letter_code
_entity_poly.pdbx_strand_id
1 'polypeptide(L)'
;VKQHEKGLSRFFESVMQGILRHVNFDIVKCVLIASPGFVRDQFYEYMFQEALKTDNKLLMDNKSKFLLVHSSSGFKHSLKEILMDPAVVTKMADTKALGEVRALEAFYTMLQTEPSKAFYGINHVEKANEAQAIETLLISDNLFRCSDVQQRKRYVSLVDSVKEFGGDVKIFSSLHVSGEQLTQLTGVAALLRFPMPDLEDEETVSDSETEN
;
A
#
# COMPACT_ATOMS: atom_id res chain seq x y z
N VAL A 1 5.76 -20.17 -32.95
CA VAL A 1 4.60 -20.57 -32.10
C VAL A 1 4.98 -21.67 -31.10
N LYS A 2 5.37 -22.88 -31.53
CA LYS A 2 5.72 -23.99 -30.62
C LYS A 2 6.79 -23.68 -29.55
N GLN A 3 7.81 -22.86 -29.87
CA GLN A 3 8.85 -22.49 -28.91
C GLN A 3 8.36 -21.50 -27.85
N HIS A 4 7.41 -20.63 -28.21
CA HIS A 4 6.80 -19.67 -27.30
C HIS A 4 5.88 -20.37 -26.30
N GLU A 5 5.02 -21.29 -26.76
CA GLU A 5 4.16 -22.10 -25.89
C GLU A 5 4.96 -22.97 -24.92
N LYS A 6 6.07 -23.57 -25.37
CA LYS A 6 6.95 -24.35 -24.51
C LYS A 6 7.66 -23.49 -23.46
N GLY A 7 8.04 -22.26 -23.82
CA GLY A 7 8.58 -21.28 -22.87
C GLY A 7 7.54 -20.85 -21.83
N LEU A 8 6.31 -20.59 -22.28
CA LEU A 8 5.19 -20.20 -21.42
C LEU A 8 4.84 -21.29 -20.41
N SER A 9 4.82 -22.55 -20.85
CA SER A 9 4.54 -23.71 -19.98
C SER A 9 5.60 -23.85 -18.88
N ARG A 10 6.89 -23.72 -19.22
CA ARG A 10 7.98 -23.74 -18.22
C ARG A 10 7.90 -22.58 -17.24
N PHE A 11 7.48 -21.41 -17.73
CA PHE A 11 7.26 -20.25 -16.88
C PHE A 11 6.13 -20.52 -15.88
N PHE A 12 4.97 -21.04 -16.34
CA PHE A 12 3.87 -21.40 -15.45
C PHE A 12 4.23 -22.48 -14.44
N GLU A 13 4.97 -23.52 -14.84
CA GLU A 13 5.48 -24.55 -13.94
C GLU A 13 6.37 -23.93 -12.84
N SER A 14 7.26 -23.01 -13.21
CA SER A 14 8.15 -22.33 -12.26
C SER A 14 7.36 -21.47 -11.26
N VAL A 15 6.33 -20.76 -11.72
CA VAL A 15 5.44 -19.95 -10.86
C VAL A 15 4.65 -20.85 -9.92
N MET A 16 4.08 -21.95 -10.41
CA MET A 16 3.33 -22.91 -9.60
C MET A 16 4.21 -23.51 -8.49
N GLN A 17 5.44 -23.92 -8.82
CA GLN A 17 6.40 -24.40 -7.82
C GLN A 17 6.75 -23.33 -6.78
N GLY A 18 6.88 -22.06 -7.20
CA GLY A 18 7.10 -20.94 -6.29
C GLY A 18 5.95 -20.77 -5.29
N ILE A 19 4.70 -20.85 -5.76
CA ILE A 19 3.52 -20.78 -4.90
C ILE A 19 3.52 -21.92 -3.89
N LEU A 20 3.73 -23.17 -4.32
CA LEU A 20 3.73 -24.33 -3.43
C LEU A 20 4.83 -24.30 -2.36
N ARG A 21 5.98 -23.67 -2.64
CA ARG A 21 7.10 -23.57 -1.69
C ARG A 21 6.93 -22.45 -0.67
N HIS A 22 6.38 -21.31 -1.08
CA HIS A 22 6.36 -20.09 -0.26
C HIS A 22 4.99 -19.78 0.36
N VAL A 23 3.90 -20.30 -0.20
CA VAL A 23 2.53 -19.99 0.24
C VAL A 23 2.00 -21.14 1.09
N ASN A 24 1.77 -20.88 2.37
CA ASN A 24 1.01 -21.79 3.21
C ASN A 24 -0.49 -21.43 3.14
N PHE A 25 -1.27 -22.29 2.47
CA PHE A 25 -2.69 -22.06 2.25
C PHE A 25 -3.56 -22.11 3.52
N ASP A 26 -3.05 -22.66 4.63
CA ASP A 26 -3.78 -22.68 5.90
C ASP A 26 -3.78 -21.30 6.58
N ILE A 27 -2.70 -20.53 6.37
CA ILE A 27 -2.53 -19.18 6.95
C ILE A 27 -3.14 -18.12 6.03
N VAL A 28 -3.03 -18.33 4.71
CA VAL A 28 -3.44 -17.33 3.71
C VAL A 28 -4.95 -17.37 3.49
N LYS A 29 -5.61 -16.23 3.69
CA LYS A 29 -7.05 -16.05 3.48
C LYS A 29 -7.45 -16.10 2.00
N CYS A 30 -6.65 -15.51 1.13
CA CYS A 30 -6.93 -15.36 -0.31
C CYS A 30 -5.62 -15.23 -1.10
N VAL A 31 -5.59 -15.81 -2.30
CA VAL A 31 -4.46 -15.74 -3.24
C VAL A 31 -4.89 -14.96 -4.46
N LEU A 32 -4.27 -13.81 -4.69
CA LEU A 32 -4.55 -12.95 -5.84
C LEU A 32 -3.64 -13.35 -7.01
N ILE A 33 -4.25 -13.60 -8.17
CA ILE A 33 -3.55 -13.81 -9.44
C ILE A 33 -3.92 -12.64 -10.33
N ALA A 34 -2.92 -11.85 -10.72
CA ALA A 34 -3.12 -10.66 -11.52
C ALA A 34 -2.15 -10.59 -12.69
N SER A 35 -2.65 -10.13 -13.83
CA SER A 35 -1.85 -9.91 -15.03
C SER A 35 -2.50 -8.88 -15.94
N PRO A 36 -1.71 -8.21 -16.79
CA PRO A 36 -2.26 -7.53 -17.97
C PRO A 36 -2.76 -8.56 -18.98
N GLY A 37 -3.99 -8.38 -19.46
CA GLY A 37 -4.61 -9.27 -20.45
C GLY A 37 -5.02 -10.65 -19.90
N PHE A 38 -4.89 -11.68 -20.73
CA PHE A 38 -5.46 -13.03 -20.52
C PHE A 38 -4.49 -14.03 -19.86
N VAL A 39 -3.28 -13.60 -19.46
CA VAL A 39 -2.24 -14.50 -18.92
C VAL A 39 -2.68 -15.12 -17.59
N ARG A 40 -3.39 -14.37 -16.73
CA ARG A 40 -3.94 -14.88 -15.47
C ARG A 40 -4.92 -16.04 -15.69
N ASP A 41 -5.74 -15.95 -16.72
CA ASP A 41 -6.80 -16.92 -17.01
C ASP A 41 -6.14 -18.21 -17.53
N GLN A 42 -5.18 -18.06 -18.45
CA GLN A 42 -4.36 -19.18 -18.94
C GLN A 42 -3.57 -19.85 -17.81
N PHE A 43 -2.94 -19.08 -16.92
CA PHE A 43 -2.20 -19.62 -15.79
C PHE A 43 -3.12 -20.33 -14.80
N TYR A 44 -4.29 -19.77 -14.52
CA TYR A 44 -5.28 -20.37 -13.64
C TYR A 44 -5.75 -21.73 -14.19
N GLU A 45 -6.12 -21.79 -15.47
CA GLU A 45 -6.47 -23.06 -16.12
C GLU A 45 -5.33 -24.07 -16.08
N TYR A 46 -4.11 -23.64 -16.42
CA TYR A 46 -2.91 -24.49 -16.39
C TYR A 46 -2.66 -25.07 -14.99
N MET A 47 -2.72 -24.24 -13.95
CA MET A 47 -2.49 -24.64 -12.55
C MET A 47 -3.50 -25.70 -12.10
N PHE A 48 -4.78 -25.57 -12.43
CA PHE A 48 -5.79 -26.57 -12.06
C PHE A 48 -5.67 -27.85 -12.90
N GLN A 49 -5.32 -27.75 -14.18
CA GLN A 49 -5.05 -28.95 -15.00
C GLN A 49 -3.85 -29.74 -14.46
N GLU A 50 -2.80 -29.07 -14.01
CA GLU A 50 -1.62 -29.73 -13.44
C GLU A 50 -1.88 -30.27 -12.02
N ALA A 51 -2.67 -29.55 -11.22
CA ALA A 51 -3.14 -30.03 -9.92
C ALA A 51 -3.96 -31.33 -10.04
N LEU A 52 -4.82 -31.44 -11.06
CA LEU A 52 -5.58 -32.65 -11.35
C LEU A 52 -4.69 -33.82 -11.79
N LYS A 53 -3.65 -33.57 -12.58
CA LYS A 53 -2.68 -34.61 -13.00
C LYS A 53 -1.84 -35.13 -11.85
N THR A 54 -1.50 -34.25 -10.91
CA THR A 54 -0.62 -34.55 -9.78
C THR A 54 -1.40 -34.98 -8.52
N ASP A 55 -2.73 -34.99 -8.60
CA ASP A 55 -3.67 -35.26 -7.50
C ASP A 55 -3.36 -34.43 -6.22
N ASN A 56 -3.01 -33.16 -6.42
CA ASN A 56 -2.57 -32.29 -5.34
C ASN A 56 -3.77 -31.66 -4.61
N LYS A 57 -4.19 -32.32 -3.51
CA LYS A 57 -5.36 -31.93 -2.71
C LYS A 57 -5.30 -30.48 -2.20
N LEU A 58 -4.09 -29.97 -1.90
CA LEU A 58 -3.92 -28.59 -1.38
C LEU A 58 -4.46 -27.53 -2.34
N LEU A 59 -4.22 -27.67 -3.65
CA LEU A 59 -4.69 -26.68 -4.63
C LEU A 59 -6.20 -26.86 -4.92
N MET A 60 -6.68 -28.11 -4.90
CA MET A 60 -8.08 -28.44 -5.16
C MET A 60 -8.99 -27.95 -4.04
N ASP A 61 -8.62 -28.18 -2.79
CA ASP A 61 -9.39 -27.78 -1.60
C ASP A 61 -9.41 -26.26 -1.45
N ASN A 62 -8.35 -25.58 -1.88
CA ASN A 62 -8.21 -24.12 -1.78
C ASN A 62 -8.64 -23.37 -3.06
N LYS A 63 -9.34 -24.03 -4.00
CA LYS A 63 -9.78 -23.41 -5.26
C LYS A 63 -10.56 -22.10 -5.06
N SER A 64 -11.42 -22.04 -4.03
CA SER A 64 -12.23 -20.85 -3.71
C SER A 64 -11.44 -19.66 -3.20
N LYS A 65 -10.19 -19.87 -2.74
CA LYS A 65 -9.29 -18.81 -2.26
C LYS A 65 -8.57 -18.09 -3.40
N PHE A 66 -8.53 -18.65 -4.60
CA PHE A 66 -7.91 -17.99 -5.74
C PHE A 66 -8.84 -16.94 -6.34
N LEU A 67 -8.31 -15.75 -6.58
CA LEU A 67 -9.05 -14.65 -7.17
C LEU A 67 -8.28 -14.03 -8.33
N LEU A 68 -8.95 -13.88 -9.45
CA LEU A 68 -8.42 -13.31 -10.67
C LEU A 68 -8.66 -11.80 -10.67
N VAL A 69 -7.59 -11.02 -10.80
CA VAL A 69 -7.65 -9.55 -10.78
C VAL A 69 -6.99 -8.97 -12.02
N HIS A 70 -7.44 -7.80 -12.45
CA HIS A 70 -6.75 -7.05 -13.50
C HIS A 70 -5.53 -6.33 -12.93
N SER A 71 -4.49 -6.23 -13.74
CA SER A 71 -3.30 -5.45 -13.41
C SER A 71 -2.77 -4.78 -14.66
N SER A 72 -2.40 -3.51 -14.57
CA SER A 72 -1.73 -2.79 -15.65
C SER A 72 -0.35 -3.38 -16.01
N SER A 73 0.34 -3.98 -15.04
CA SER A 73 1.70 -4.50 -15.20
C SER A 73 2.00 -5.71 -14.31
N GLY A 74 3.13 -6.38 -14.57
CA GLY A 74 3.60 -7.54 -13.80
C GLY A 74 4.61 -7.20 -12.70
N PHE A 75 4.81 -5.92 -12.39
CA PHE A 75 5.79 -5.45 -11.41
C PHE A 75 5.17 -5.10 -10.05
N LYS A 76 6.02 -4.91 -9.03
CA LYS A 76 5.60 -4.68 -7.63
C LYS A 76 4.64 -3.49 -7.46
N HIS A 77 4.78 -2.43 -8.27
CA HIS A 77 3.91 -1.26 -8.14
C HIS A 77 2.44 -1.56 -8.45
N SER A 78 2.16 -2.55 -9.31
CA SER A 78 0.79 -2.89 -9.66
C SER A 78 0.03 -3.61 -8.55
N LEU A 79 0.71 -4.10 -7.51
CA LEU A 79 0.03 -4.59 -6.29
C LEU A 79 -0.90 -3.52 -5.69
N LYS A 80 -0.55 -2.24 -5.80
CA LYS A 80 -1.41 -1.14 -5.35
C LYS A 80 -2.74 -1.12 -6.09
N GLU A 81 -2.69 -1.18 -7.42
CA GLU A 81 -3.88 -1.19 -8.28
C GLU A 81 -4.77 -2.40 -7.97
N ILE A 82 -4.16 -3.57 -7.85
CA ILE A 82 -4.85 -4.84 -7.56
C ILE A 82 -5.58 -4.77 -6.21
N LEU A 83 -4.94 -4.22 -5.18
CA LEU A 83 -5.55 -4.10 -3.85
C LEU A 83 -6.72 -3.12 -3.82
N MET A 84 -6.79 -2.19 -4.77
CA MET A 84 -7.87 -1.21 -4.89
C MET A 84 -9.08 -1.71 -5.68
N ASP A 85 -8.97 -2.83 -6.39
CA ASP A 85 -10.09 -3.39 -7.14
C ASP A 85 -11.26 -3.72 -6.19
N PRO A 86 -12.48 -3.21 -6.44
CA PRO A 86 -13.67 -3.49 -5.63
C PRO A 86 -13.92 -4.97 -5.35
N ALA A 87 -13.55 -5.84 -6.29
CA ALA A 87 -13.69 -7.29 -6.15
C ALA A 87 -12.75 -7.87 -5.07
N VAL A 88 -11.55 -7.32 -4.95
CA VAL A 88 -10.55 -7.69 -3.92
C VAL A 88 -10.93 -7.06 -2.59
N VAL A 89 -11.29 -5.78 -2.62
CA VAL A 89 -11.71 -4.98 -1.47
C VAL A 89 -12.81 -5.66 -0.66
N THR A 90 -13.84 -6.19 -1.32
CA THR A 90 -14.98 -6.82 -0.64
C THR A 90 -14.57 -8.08 0.13
N LYS A 91 -13.62 -8.86 -0.41
CA LYS A 91 -13.11 -10.08 0.23
C LYS A 91 -11.97 -9.84 1.20
N MET A 92 -11.26 -8.71 1.07
CA MET A 92 -10.11 -8.35 1.88
C MET A 92 -10.37 -7.18 2.85
N ALA A 93 -11.64 -6.81 3.06
CA ALA A 93 -12.06 -5.68 3.88
C ALA A 93 -11.44 -5.68 5.30
N ASP A 94 -11.16 -6.86 5.86
CA ASP A 94 -10.58 -7.03 7.20
C ASP A 94 -9.04 -7.03 7.23
N THR A 95 -8.38 -6.67 6.12
CA THR A 95 -6.91 -6.71 6.05
C THR A 95 -6.34 -5.31 6.32
N LYS A 96 -5.44 -5.19 7.30
CA LYS A 96 -4.75 -3.94 7.65
C LYS A 96 -4.14 -3.23 6.42
N ALA A 97 -3.56 -4.01 5.50
CA ALA A 97 -2.98 -3.52 4.27
C ALA A 97 -3.96 -2.68 3.44
N LEU A 98 -5.23 -3.08 3.34
CA LEU A 98 -6.21 -2.33 2.57
C LEU A 98 -6.54 -0.97 3.21
N GLY A 99 -6.62 -0.92 4.54
CA GLY A 99 -6.81 0.33 5.29
C GLY A 99 -5.68 1.33 5.03
N GLU A 100 -4.44 0.83 4.95
CA GLU A 100 -3.26 1.65 4.62
C GLU A 100 -3.37 2.22 3.20
N VAL A 101 -3.64 1.39 2.18
CA VAL A 101 -3.73 1.89 0.80
C VAL A 101 -4.89 2.88 0.65
N ARG A 102 -6.04 2.64 1.28
CA ARG A 102 -7.20 3.56 1.26
C ARG A 102 -6.91 4.91 1.88
N ALA A 103 -6.23 4.93 3.03
CA ALA A 103 -5.87 6.18 3.71
C ALA A 103 -4.92 7.03 2.85
N LEU A 104 -3.97 6.38 2.17
CA LEU A 104 -3.05 7.04 1.26
C LEU A 104 -3.72 7.54 -0.03
N GLU A 105 -4.70 6.79 -0.57
CA GLU A 105 -5.52 7.26 -1.69
C GLU A 105 -6.39 8.45 -1.29
N ALA A 106 -7.07 8.38 -0.14
CA ALA A 106 -7.86 9.50 0.39
C ALA A 106 -7.01 10.77 0.55
N PHE A 107 -5.76 10.63 1.01
CA PHE A 107 -4.80 11.74 1.06
C PHE A 107 -4.54 12.35 -0.33
N TYR A 108 -4.25 11.53 -1.35
CA TYR A 108 -4.04 12.03 -2.71
C TYR A 108 -5.31 12.65 -3.33
N THR A 109 -6.48 12.07 -3.09
CA THR A 109 -7.76 12.63 -3.54
C THR A 109 -8.02 13.99 -2.90
N MET A 110 -7.71 14.13 -1.61
CA MET A 110 -7.87 15.40 -0.88
C MET A 110 -6.87 16.43 -1.39
N LEU A 111 -5.62 16.06 -1.64
CA LEU A 111 -4.63 16.95 -2.26
C LEU A 111 -5.07 17.47 -3.64
N GLN A 112 -5.80 16.66 -4.41
CA GLN A 112 -6.33 17.05 -5.72
C GLN A 112 -7.59 17.93 -5.66
N THR A 113 -8.45 17.71 -4.65
CA THR A 113 -9.74 18.39 -4.53
C THR A 113 -9.64 19.66 -3.72
N GLU A 114 -8.96 19.62 -2.57
CA GLU A 114 -8.80 20.70 -1.61
C GLU A 114 -7.38 20.64 -1.01
N PRO A 115 -6.38 21.30 -1.63
CA PRO A 115 -4.98 21.21 -1.19
C PRO A 115 -4.78 21.70 0.26
N SER A 116 -5.57 22.67 0.70
CA SER A 116 -5.55 23.22 2.06
C SER A 116 -6.01 22.26 3.17
N LYS A 117 -6.43 21.02 2.84
CA LYS A 117 -6.78 19.97 3.81
C LYS A 117 -5.77 18.83 3.91
N ALA A 118 -4.76 18.76 3.05
CA ALA A 118 -3.81 17.65 3.01
C ALA A 118 -2.38 18.19 3.07
N PHE A 119 -1.71 17.98 4.20
CA PHE A 119 -0.33 18.42 4.40
C PHE A 119 0.62 17.25 4.57
N TYR A 120 1.85 17.42 4.10
CA TYR A 120 2.96 16.49 4.32
C TYR A 120 4.17 17.25 4.84
N GLY A 121 5.06 16.54 5.54
CA GLY A 121 6.22 17.13 6.21
C GLY A 121 5.98 17.45 7.69
N ILE A 122 7.03 17.29 8.49
CA ILE A 122 6.94 17.38 9.95
C ILE A 122 6.50 18.77 10.44
N ASN A 123 7.02 19.85 9.84
CA ASN A 123 6.73 21.21 10.27
C ASN A 123 5.25 21.57 10.04
N HIS A 124 4.69 21.23 8.87
CA HIS A 124 3.29 21.47 8.55
C HIS A 124 2.36 20.65 9.45
N VAL A 125 2.71 19.38 9.69
CA VAL A 125 1.91 18.49 10.52
C VAL A 125 1.92 18.93 11.99
N GLU A 126 3.02 19.47 12.50
CA GLU A 126 3.06 20.01 13.87
C GLU A 126 2.20 21.25 14.03
N LYS A 127 2.26 22.21 13.10
CA LYS A 127 1.36 23.36 13.12
C LYS A 127 -0.11 22.93 13.02
N ALA A 128 -0.39 21.93 12.19
CA ALA A 128 -1.73 21.35 12.11
C ALA A 128 -2.18 20.67 13.41
N ASN A 129 -1.25 20.07 14.15
CA ASN A 129 -1.50 19.49 15.47
C ASN A 129 -1.76 20.57 16.53
N GLU A 130 -1.01 21.68 16.51
CA GLU A 130 -1.23 22.83 17.39
C GLU A 130 -2.63 23.45 17.19
N ALA A 131 -3.08 23.53 15.93
CA ALA A 131 -4.43 23.96 15.59
C ALA A 131 -5.50 22.87 15.79
N GLN A 132 -5.13 21.66 16.24
CA GLN A 132 -6.04 20.52 16.46
C GLN A 132 -6.88 20.15 15.22
N ALA A 133 -6.31 20.36 14.04
CA ALA A 133 -7.01 20.16 12.77
C ALA A 133 -6.90 18.73 12.24
N ILE A 134 -6.01 17.90 12.80
CA ILE A 134 -5.69 16.57 12.26
C ILE A 134 -6.86 15.60 12.44
N GLU A 135 -7.36 15.08 11.32
CA GLU A 135 -8.32 13.98 11.28
C GLU A 135 -7.60 12.63 11.27
N THR A 136 -6.70 12.45 10.30
CA THR A 136 -5.95 11.20 10.11
C THR A 136 -4.47 11.51 9.94
N LEU A 137 -3.62 10.93 10.78
CA LEU A 137 -2.17 11.01 10.69
C LEU A 137 -1.62 9.75 10.00
N LEU A 138 -0.82 9.94 8.96
CA LEU A 138 -0.11 8.91 8.21
C LEU A 138 1.39 9.01 8.57
N ILE A 139 1.96 7.95 9.13
CA ILE A 139 3.38 7.93 9.51
C ILE A 139 4.07 6.63 9.11
N SER A 140 5.27 6.73 8.56
CA SER A 140 6.11 5.58 8.19
C SER A 140 6.82 5.00 9.42
N ASP A 141 6.83 3.67 9.55
CA ASP A 141 7.47 2.96 10.67
C ASP A 141 8.99 3.16 10.73
N ASN A 142 9.62 3.46 9.59
CA ASN A 142 11.05 3.72 9.48
C ASN A 142 11.48 4.94 10.32
N LEU A 143 10.60 5.95 10.43
CA LEU A 143 10.88 7.16 11.20
C LEU A 143 11.01 6.89 12.70
N PHE A 144 10.35 5.85 13.22
CA PHE A 144 10.51 5.42 14.61
C PHE A 144 11.80 4.63 14.85
N ARG A 145 12.42 4.07 13.81
CA ARG A 145 13.65 3.28 13.90
C ARG A 145 14.91 4.11 13.73
N CYS A 146 14.79 5.42 13.44
CA CYS A 146 15.92 6.32 13.23
C CYS A 146 16.85 6.37 14.46
N SER A 147 18.16 6.49 14.22
CA SER A 147 19.22 6.50 15.25
C SER A 147 19.13 7.69 16.19
N ASP A 148 18.58 8.81 15.71
CA ASP A 148 18.44 10.03 16.50
C ASP A 148 17.28 9.92 17.50
N VAL A 149 17.64 9.95 18.78
CA VAL A 149 16.71 9.86 19.90
C VAL A 149 15.83 11.11 19.98
N GLN A 150 16.31 12.28 19.57
CA GLN A 150 15.55 13.52 19.64
C GLN A 150 14.38 13.52 18.64
N GLN A 151 14.66 13.19 17.37
CA GLN A 151 13.62 13.04 16.34
C GLN A 151 12.61 11.96 16.71
N ARG A 152 13.05 10.82 17.26
CA ARG A 152 12.13 9.76 17.70
C ARG A 152 11.16 10.26 18.77
N LYS A 153 11.65 10.99 19.77
CA LYS A 153 10.80 11.58 20.81
C LYS A 153 9.77 12.57 20.24
N ARG A 154 10.18 13.37 19.25
CA ARG A 154 9.30 14.31 18.55
C ARG A 154 8.14 13.60 17.84
N TYR A 155 8.42 12.55 17.06
CA TYR A 155 7.37 11.76 16.38
C TYR A 155 6.45 11.01 17.35
N VAL A 156 6.99 10.47 18.45
CA VAL A 156 6.18 9.81 19.49
C VAL A 156 5.26 10.82 20.16
N SER A 157 5.78 11.99 20.54
CA SER A 157 4.98 13.08 21.13
C SER A 157 3.86 13.55 20.20
N LEU A 158 4.15 13.65 18.90
CA LEU A 158 3.16 14.00 17.88
C LEU A 158 2.03 12.96 17.80
N VAL A 159 2.38 11.67 17.73
CA VAL A 159 1.39 10.57 17.70
C VAL A 159 0.52 10.56 18.94
N ASP A 160 1.12 10.77 20.11
CA ASP A 160 0.39 10.80 21.38
C ASP A 160 -0.57 12.02 21.42
N SER A 161 -0.12 13.19 20.97
CA SER A 161 -0.96 14.40 20.87
C SER A 161 -2.16 14.19 19.94
N VAL A 162 -1.95 13.63 18.75
CA VAL A 162 -3.03 13.36 17.79
C VAL A 162 -4.06 12.38 18.36
N LYS A 163 -3.61 11.36 19.10
CA LYS A 163 -4.51 10.42 19.77
C LYS A 163 -5.32 11.09 20.90
N GLU A 164 -4.71 11.98 21.68
CA GLU A 164 -5.41 12.73 22.73
C GLU A 164 -6.53 13.61 22.17
N PHE A 165 -6.31 14.23 21.00
CA PHE A 165 -7.34 15.03 20.30
C PHE A 165 -8.34 14.19 19.47
N GLY A 166 -8.25 12.87 19.55
CA GLY A 166 -9.17 11.94 18.87
C GLY A 166 -8.95 11.83 17.35
N GLY A 167 -7.75 12.09 16.86
CA GLY A 167 -7.35 11.80 15.49
C GLY A 167 -7.00 10.32 15.30
N ASP A 168 -7.24 9.78 14.10
CA ASP A 168 -6.89 8.40 13.74
C ASP A 168 -5.43 8.34 13.28
N VAL A 169 -4.62 7.48 13.90
CA VAL A 169 -3.21 7.33 13.53
C VAL A 169 -3.01 6.02 12.78
N LYS A 170 -2.56 6.13 11.53
CA LYS A 170 -2.18 4.99 10.67
C LYS A 170 -0.67 4.91 10.51
N ILE A 171 -0.10 3.83 11.04
CA ILE A 171 1.32 3.53 10.91
C ILE A 171 1.52 2.59 9.72
N PHE A 172 2.29 3.06 8.73
CA PHE A 172 2.61 2.36 7.49
C PHE A 172 3.92 1.60 7.63
N SER A 173 3.95 0.36 7.15
CA SER A 173 5.19 -0.38 7.03
C SER A 173 5.98 0.08 5.80
N SER A 174 7.23 0.46 6.00
CA SER A 174 8.20 0.76 4.93
C SER A 174 8.42 -0.39 3.95
N LEU A 175 8.10 -1.63 4.33
CA LEU A 175 8.18 -2.81 3.46
C LEU A 175 6.96 -2.98 2.56
N HIS A 176 5.90 -2.20 2.78
CA HIS A 176 4.70 -2.20 1.96
C HIS A 176 4.77 -1.09 0.91
N VAL A 177 4.18 -1.32 -0.27
CA VAL A 177 4.21 -0.37 -1.40
C VAL A 177 3.64 1.01 -1.01
N SER A 178 2.63 1.06 -0.15
CA SER A 178 2.09 2.32 0.40
C SER A 178 3.08 3.05 1.31
N GLY A 179 3.86 2.33 2.13
CA GLY A 179 4.90 2.93 2.97
C GLY A 179 6.09 3.46 2.18
N GLU A 180 6.45 2.81 1.06
CA GLU A 180 7.45 3.34 0.13
C GLU A 180 7.03 4.71 -0.42
N GLN A 181 5.77 4.86 -0.83
CA GLN A 181 5.23 6.14 -1.32
C GLN A 181 5.20 7.21 -0.24
N LEU A 182 4.72 6.87 0.97
CA LEU A 182 4.72 7.81 2.08
C LEU A 182 6.14 8.27 2.44
N THR A 183 7.12 7.36 2.36
CA THR A 183 8.53 7.68 2.61
C THR A 183 9.10 8.64 1.57
N GLN A 184 8.64 8.56 0.31
CA GLN A 184 8.99 9.56 -0.71
C GLN A 184 8.40 10.95 -0.40
N LEU A 185 7.26 11.00 0.29
CA LEU A 185 6.64 12.22 0.81
C LEU A 185 7.12 12.56 2.23
N THR A 186 8.43 12.48 2.49
CA THR A 186 9.08 12.73 3.80
C THR A 186 8.74 11.76 4.94
N GLY A 187 7.81 10.82 4.73
CA GLY A 187 7.42 9.80 5.70
C GLY A 187 6.34 10.22 6.69
N VAL A 188 5.88 11.48 6.66
CA VAL A 188 4.80 12.01 7.50
C VAL A 188 3.81 12.81 6.66
N ALA A 189 2.54 12.47 6.78
CA ALA A 189 1.44 13.21 6.16
C ALA A 189 0.22 13.24 7.08
N ALA A 190 -0.61 14.25 6.94
CA ALA A 190 -1.84 14.41 7.71
C ALA A 190 -2.98 14.88 6.82
N LEU A 191 -4.16 14.33 7.09
CA LEU A 191 -5.43 14.81 6.58
C LEU A 191 -6.10 15.67 7.66
N LEU A 192 -6.58 16.85 7.29
CA LEU A 192 -7.22 17.79 8.20
C LEU A 192 -8.75 17.76 8.10
N ARG A 193 -9.41 18.04 9.24
CA ARG A 193 -10.86 18.18 9.36
C ARG A 193 -11.39 19.45 8.70
N PHE A 194 -10.59 20.52 8.76
CA PHE A 194 -10.91 21.83 8.19
C PHE A 194 -9.72 22.37 7.40
N PRO A 195 -9.97 23.17 6.35
CA PRO A 195 -8.90 23.72 5.53
C PRO A 195 -8.12 24.77 6.33
N MET A 196 -6.78 24.74 6.22
CA MET A 196 -5.89 25.75 6.80
C MET A 196 -5.05 26.38 5.68
N PRO A 197 -5.44 27.57 5.18
CA PRO A 197 -4.72 28.26 4.10
C PRO A 197 -3.31 28.72 4.53
N ASP A 198 -3.15 29.09 5.80
CA ASP A 198 -1.94 29.73 6.33
C ASP A 198 -0.69 28.82 6.35
N LEU A 199 -0.83 27.53 6.00
CA LEU A 199 0.27 26.57 5.94
C LEU A 199 0.89 26.44 4.53
N GLU A 200 0.21 26.93 3.48
CA GLU A 200 0.73 26.92 2.10
C GLU A 200 1.80 28.01 1.87
N ASP A 201 1.77 29.11 2.63
CA ASP A 201 2.59 30.30 2.37
C ASP A 201 4.09 30.13 2.67
N GLU A 202 4.50 29.10 3.43
CA GLU A 202 5.91 28.87 3.76
C GLU A 202 6.70 28.10 2.68
N GLU A 203 6.06 27.42 1.73
CA GLU A 203 6.78 26.70 0.67
C GLU A 203 7.43 27.65 -0.35
N THR A 204 6.98 28.90 -0.46
CA THR A 204 7.55 29.85 -1.45
C THR A 204 8.90 30.45 -1.04
N VAL A 205 9.34 30.28 0.22
CA VAL A 205 10.55 30.94 0.74
C VAL A 205 11.79 30.03 0.71
N SER A 206 11.63 28.70 0.73
CA SER A 206 12.80 27.79 0.84
C SER A 206 13.52 27.49 -0.48
N ASP A 207 12.91 27.74 -1.64
CA ASP A 207 13.55 27.51 -2.95
C ASP A 207 14.41 28.70 -3.45
N SER A 208 14.52 29.79 -2.67
CA SER A 208 15.27 31.00 -3.08
C SER A 208 16.57 31.29 -2.32
N GLU A 209 17.00 30.42 -1.40
CA GLU A 209 18.25 30.62 -0.62
C GLU A 209 19.38 29.59 -0.88
N THR A 210 19.45 29.03 -2.10
CA THR A 210 20.62 28.24 -2.54
C THR A 210 21.23 28.72 -3.86
N GLU A 211 21.43 30.03 -4.01
CA GLU A 211 22.46 30.58 -4.90
C GLU A 211 23.09 31.83 -4.26
N ASN A 212 24.19 31.63 -3.53
CA ASN A 212 25.28 32.59 -3.34
C ASN A 212 26.55 31.88 -2.87
#